data_AF-A0A2V8KAM7-F1
#
_entry.id   AF-A0A2V8KAM7-F1
#
_cell.length_a   1.000
_cell.length_b   1.000
_cell.length_c   1.000
_cell.angle_alpha   90.00
_cell.angle_beta   90.00
_cell.angle_gamma   90.00
#
_symmetry.space_group_name_H-M   'P 1'
#
loop_
_entity.id
_entity.type
_entity.pdbx_description
1 polymer ?
#
loop_
_entity_poly.entity_id
_entity_poly.type
_entity_poly.pdbx_seq_one_letter_code
_entity_poly.pdbx_strand_id
1 'polypeptide(L)'
;MILSGGSVEDLVGAIKRSDLARLTAIPGVGKKTAERIILELKDKLQDFAGQPQKPAVEMDVVSALENLGYSRALADSALQRAGDGDREAVFDVLFKRALQILTKG
;
A
#
# COMPACT_ATOMS: atom_id res chain seq x y z
N MET A 1 -14.53 -22.63 -4.62
CA MET A 1 -15.03 -21.36 -4.06
C MET A 1 -14.57 -21.27 -2.61
N ILE A 2 -13.59 -20.42 -2.30
CA ILE A 2 -12.96 -20.26 -0.96
C ILE A 2 -13.00 -18.78 -0.56
N LEU A 3 -14.14 -18.12 -0.76
CA LEU A 3 -14.32 -16.69 -0.49
C LEU A 3 -15.61 -16.48 0.33
N SER A 4 -15.65 -17.03 1.54
CA SER A 4 -16.77 -16.82 2.46
C SER A 4 -16.25 -16.33 3.82
N GLY A 5 -16.42 -15.04 4.10
CA GLY A 5 -16.32 -14.51 5.47
C GLY A 5 -16.13 -13.00 5.60
N GLY A 6 -15.49 -12.36 4.62
CA GLY A 6 -15.23 -10.93 4.60
C GLY A 6 -13.99 -10.67 3.76
N SER A 7 -14.07 -9.67 2.89
CA SER A 7 -12.91 -9.23 2.12
C SER A 7 -11.76 -8.82 3.08
N VAL A 8 -10.50 -8.85 2.63
CA VAL A 8 -9.38 -8.40 3.49
C VAL A 8 -9.63 -6.97 4.00
N GLU A 9 -10.28 -6.18 3.15
CA GLU A 9 -10.78 -4.84 3.38
C GLU A 9 -11.81 -4.78 4.52
N ASP A 10 -12.71 -5.76 4.60
CA ASP A 10 -13.68 -5.87 5.69
C ASP A 10 -13.04 -6.14 7.04
N LEU A 11 -12.03 -7.01 7.06
CA LEU A 11 -11.27 -7.33 8.27
C LEU A 11 -10.46 -6.12 8.73
N VAL A 12 -9.76 -5.45 7.81
CA VAL A 12 -9.03 -4.20 8.08
C VAL A 12 -9.99 -3.14 8.60
N GLY A 13 -11.18 -3.01 7.99
CA GLY A 13 -12.22 -2.10 8.45
C GLY A 13 -12.73 -2.40 9.86
N ALA A 14 -12.93 -3.69 10.18
CA ALA A 14 -13.34 -4.13 11.51
C ALA A 14 -12.28 -3.81 12.57
N ILE A 15 -11.00 -4.05 12.26
CA ILE A 15 -9.87 -3.72 13.15
C ILE A 15 -9.79 -2.20 13.39
N LYS A 16 -9.84 -1.39 12.32
CA LYS A 16 -9.78 0.07 12.40
C LYS A 16 -10.90 0.66 13.26
N ARG A 17 -12.12 0.12 13.13
CA ARG A 17 -13.30 0.54 13.91
C ARG A 17 -13.41 -0.11 15.29
N SER A 18 -12.48 -1.00 15.64
CA SER A 18 -12.54 -1.78 16.89
C SER A 18 -13.86 -2.56 17.04
N ASP A 19 -14.34 -3.12 15.92
CA ASP A 19 -15.60 -3.87 15.83
C ASP A 19 -15.45 -5.29 16.39
N LEU A 20 -15.56 -5.38 17.71
CA LEU A 20 -15.37 -6.63 18.45
C LEU A 20 -16.36 -7.71 18.02
N ALA A 21 -17.62 -7.35 17.78
CA ALA A 21 -18.67 -8.29 17.40
C ALA A 21 -18.33 -8.97 16.07
N ARG A 22 -17.90 -8.18 15.07
CA ARG A 22 -17.51 -8.69 13.75
C ARG A 22 -16.27 -9.59 13.82
N LEU A 23 -15.30 -9.27 14.67
CA LEU A 23 -14.11 -10.13 14.86
C LEU A 23 -14.45 -11.43 15.58
N THR A 24 -15.34 -11.40 16.59
CA THR A 24 -15.75 -12.62 17.30
C THR A 24 -16.68 -13.53 16.50
N ALA A 25 -17.27 -13.03 15.41
CA ALA A 25 -18.06 -13.85 14.49
C ALA A 25 -17.19 -14.76 13.61
N ILE A 26 -15.87 -14.54 13.58
CA ILE A 26 -14.91 -15.38 12.84
C ILE A 26 -14.74 -16.70 13.61
N PRO A 27 -14.97 -17.87 12.98
CA PRO A 27 -14.79 -19.17 13.62
C PRO A 27 -13.37 -19.31 14.22
N GLY A 28 -13.31 -19.64 15.52
CA GLY A 28 -12.05 -19.77 16.25
C GLY A 28 -11.50 -18.48 16.89
N VAL A 29 -12.15 -17.32 16.68
CA VAL A 29 -11.76 -16.05 17.31
C VAL A 29 -12.68 -15.73 18.49
N GLY A 30 -12.21 -15.98 19.70
CA GLY A 30 -12.91 -15.58 20.93
C GLY A 30 -12.66 -14.12 21.32
N LYS A 31 -13.44 -13.60 22.28
CA LYS A 31 -13.37 -12.22 22.77
C LYS A 31 -11.94 -11.73 23.08
N LYS A 32 -11.18 -12.50 23.88
CA LYS A 32 -9.80 -12.15 24.27
C LYS A 32 -8.86 -12.09 23.06
N THR A 33 -9.04 -12.98 22.10
CA THR A 33 -8.27 -12.97 20.85
C THR A 33 -8.63 -11.76 20.00
N ALA A 34 -9.91 -11.43 19.87
CA ALA A 34 -10.37 -10.27 19.13
C ALA A 34 -9.86 -8.94 19.74
N GLU A 35 -9.88 -8.81 21.07
CA GLU A 35 -9.31 -7.65 21.78
C GLU A 35 -7.81 -7.50 21.50
N ARG A 36 -7.05 -8.60 21.55
CA ARG A 36 -5.62 -8.61 21.21
C ARG A 36 -5.36 -8.22 19.76
N ILE A 37 -6.15 -8.75 18.83
CA ILE A 37 -6.08 -8.41 17.40
C ILE A 37 -6.30 -6.92 17.19
N ILE A 38 -7.33 -6.34 17.81
CA ILE A 38 -7.60 -4.90 17.70
C ILE A 38 -6.40 -4.09 18.21
N LEU A 39 -5.91 -4.40 19.40
CA LEU A 39 -4.80 -3.66 20.01
C LEU A 39 -3.54 -3.73 19.13
N GLU A 40 -3.10 -4.94 18.77
CA GLU A 40 -1.83 -5.12 18.06
C GLU A 40 -1.87 -4.65 16.61
N LEU A 41 -3.00 -4.81 15.92
CA LEU A 41 -3.09 -4.52 14.49
C LEU A 41 -3.58 -3.10 14.20
N LYS A 42 -4.34 -2.47 15.10
CA LYS A 42 -4.79 -1.08 14.89
C LYS A 42 -3.59 -0.13 14.85
N ASP A 43 -2.64 -0.29 15.75
CA ASP A 43 -1.40 0.50 15.80
C ASP A 43 -0.59 0.30 14.51
N LYS A 44 -0.35 -0.96 14.10
CA LYS A 44 0.35 -1.26 12.84
C LYS A 44 -0.36 -0.69 11.62
N LEU A 45 -1.68 -0.79 11.55
CA LEU A 45 -2.46 -0.24 10.43
C LEU A 45 -2.41 1.29 10.37
N GLN A 46 -2.18 1.98 11.49
CA GLN A 46 -1.91 3.42 11.49
C GLN A 46 -0.54 3.73 10.89
N ASP A 47 0.48 2.93 11.18
CA ASP A 47 1.80 3.05 10.56
C ASP A 47 1.74 2.85 9.02
N PHE A 48 0.87 1.95 8.56
CA PHE A 48 0.62 1.75 7.12
C PHE A 48 -0.27 2.84 6.50
N ALA A 49 -1.16 3.47 7.26
CA ALA A 49 -2.06 4.52 6.75
C ALA A 49 -1.33 5.82 6.38
N GLY A 50 -0.10 6.01 6.88
CA GLY A 50 0.77 7.13 6.51
C GLY A 50 1.55 6.91 5.20
N GLN A 51 1.56 5.70 4.64
CA GLN A 51 2.17 5.46 3.33
C GLN A 51 1.12 5.72 2.25
N PRO A 52 1.30 6.73 1.37
CA PRO A 52 0.44 6.87 0.22
C PRO A 52 0.47 5.54 -0.55
N GLN A 53 -0.70 4.95 -0.78
CA GLN A 53 -0.82 3.82 -1.69
C GLN A 53 -0.41 4.34 -3.06
N LYS A 54 0.81 4.02 -3.47
CA LYS A 54 1.28 4.30 -4.83
C LYS A 54 0.35 3.56 -5.79
N PRO A 55 -0.20 4.22 -6.81
CA PRO A 55 -0.81 3.55 -7.94
C PRO A 55 0.05 2.38 -8.44
N ALA A 56 -0.57 1.30 -8.92
CA ALA A 56 0.17 0.13 -9.42
C ALA A 56 1.24 0.51 -10.45
N VAL A 57 0.93 1.48 -11.32
CA VAL A 57 1.85 2.03 -12.32
C VAL A 57 3.09 2.66 -11.69
N GLU A 58 2.95 3.37 -10.58
CA GLU A 58 4.09 3.96 -9.87
C GLU A 58 5.01 2.88 -9.27
N MET A 59 4.43 1.80 -8.75
CA MET A 59 5.22 0.66 -8.26
C MET A 59 6.00 0.01 -9.40
N ASP A 60 5.36 -0.22 -10.55
CA ASP A 60 5.99 -0.81 -11.73
C ASP A 60 7.17 0.05 -12.21
N VAL A 61 7.01 1.38 -12.22
CA VAL A 61 8.09 2.31 -12.63
C VAL A 61 9.28 2.20 -11.68
N VAL A 62 9.05 2.17 -10.36
CA VAL A 62 10.12 2.03 -9.38
C VAL A 62 10.88 0.71 -9.58
N SER A 63 10.17 -0.41 -9.74
CA SER A 63 10.80 -1.70 -9.98
C SER A 63 11.58 -1.75 -11.30
N ALA A 64 11.08 -1.11 -12.36
CA ALA A 64 11.80 -1.01 -13.62
C ALA A 64 13.11 -0.20 -13.49
N LEU A 65 13.10 0.88 -12.72
CA LEU A 65 14.30 1.69 -12.45
C LEU A 65 15.31 0.93 -11.57
N GLU A 66 14.85 0.17 -10.58
CA GLU A 66 15.72 -0.71 -9.78
C GLU A 66 16.43 -1.77 -10.63
N ASN A 67 15.71 -2.38 -11.58
CA ASN A 67 16.28 -3.34 -12.53
C ASN A 67 17.34 -2.72 -13.47
N LEU A 68 17.30 -1.40 -13.68
CA LEU A 68 18.33 -0.65 -14.40
C LEU A 68 19.54 -0.27 -13.51
N GLY A 69 19.48 -0.57 -12.21
CA GLY A 69 20.57 -0.33 -11.26
C GLY A 69 20.41 0.93 -10.40
N TYR A 70 19.29 1.63 -10.47
CA TYR A 70 19.03 2.77 -9.59
C TYR A 70 18.62 2.31 -8.19
N SER A 71 19.04 3.03 -7.15
CA SER A 71 18.56 2.74 -5.79
C SER A 71 17.10 3.12 -5.63
N ARG A 72 16.38 2.41 -4.75
CA ARG A 72 14.96 2.70 -4.45
C ARG A 72 14.71 4.16 -4.08
N ALA A 73 15.61 4.75 -3.30
CA ALA A 73 15.52 6.14 -2.89
C ALA A 73 15.60 7.12 -4.08
N LEU A 74 16.48 6.84 -5.05
CA LEU A 74 16.59 7.64 -6.27
C LEU A 74 15.37 7.45 -7.18
N ALA A 75 14.90 6.21 -7.34
CA ALA A 75 13.72 5.90 -8.15
C ALA A 75 12.46 6.59 -7.59
N ASP A 76 12.26 6.54 -6.27
CA ASP A 76 11.14 7.19 -5.59
C ASP A 76 11.20 8.71 -5.72
N SER A 77 12.38 9.31 -5.56
CA SER A 77 12.57 10.77 -5.74
C SER A 77 12.30 11.22 -7.18
N ALA A 78 12.76 10.45 -8.17
CA ALA A 78 12.51 10.74 -9.58
C ALA A 78 11.02 10.61 -9.93
N LEU A 79 10.34 9.60 -9.37
CA LEU A 79 8.92 9.38 -9.58
C LEU A 79 8.07 10.51 -8.97
N GLN A 80 8.37 10.95 -7.75
CA GLN A 80 7.68 12.09 -7.12
C GLN A 80 7.80 13.35 -7.99
N ARG A 81 8.99 13.61 -8.54
CA ARG A 81 9.22 14.73 -9.46
C ARG A 81 8.55 14.54 -10.83
N ALA A 82 8.29 13.31 -11.25
CA ALA A 82 7.62 12.98 -12.51
C ALA A 82 6.08 13.03 -12.42
N GLY A 83 5.52 12.79 -11.21
CA GLY A 83 4.09 12.60 -10.94
C GLY A 83 3.31 13.85 -10.51
N ASP A 84 3.96 15.02 -10.38
CA ASP A 84 3.39 16.23 -9.76
C ASP A 84 2.26 16.93 -10.56
N GLY A 85 1.67 16.29 -11.58
CA GLY A 85 0.64 16.94 -12.40
C GLY A 85 -0.35 16.05 -13.14
N ASP A 86 -0.23 14.73 -13.12
CA ASP A 86 -1.03 13.87 -13.99
C ASP A 86 -1.44 12.57 -13.28
N ARG A 87 -2.70 12.51 -12.82
CA ARG A 87 -3.23 11.39 -12.00
C ARG A 87 -3.56 10.13 -12.82
N GLU A 88 -3.51 10.21 -14.15
CA GLU A 88 -3.70 9.08 -15.08
C GLU A 88 -2.46 8.81 -15.93
N ALA A 89 -1.27 9.08 -15.39
CA ALA A 89 -0.05 8.89 -16.15
C ALA A 89 0.18 7.39 -16.46
N VAL A 90 0.21 7.05 -17.74
CA VAL A 90 0.53 5.72 -18.26
C VAL A 90 1.99 5.38 -17.94
N PHE A 91 2.29 4.10 -17.65
CA PHE A 91 3.63 3.61 -17.32
C PHE A 91 4.75 4.23 -18.18
N ASP A 92 4.61 4.17 -19.51
CA ASP A 92 5.63 4.66 -20.44
C ASP A 92 5.96 6.14 -20.25
N VAL A 93 4.95 6.95 -19.89
CA VAL A 93 5.10 8.39 -19.68
C VAL A 93 5.87 8.64 -18.38
N LEU A 94 5.44 8.00 -17.28
CA LEU A 94 6.11 8.13 -15.98
C LEU A 94 7.53 7.59 -16.02
N PHE A 95 7.73 6.43 -16.64
CA PHE A 95 9.04 5.79 -16.76
C PHE A 95 10.03 6.67 -17.55
N LYS A 96 9.62 7.21 -18.71
CA LYS A 96 10.45 8.12 -19.50
C LYS A 96 10.78 9.41 -18.73
N ARG A 97 9.81 10.00 -18.03
CA ARG A 97 10.02 11.22 -17.23
C ARG A 97 10.99 10.96 -16.07
N ALA A 98 10.79 9.87 -15.33
CA ALA A 98 11.67 9.49 -14.22
C ALA A 98 13.11 9.23 -14.70
N LEU A 99 13.30 8.53 -15.82
CA LEU A 99 14.63 8.36 -16.42
C LEU A 99 15.26 9.69 -16.82
N GLN A 100 14.52 10.59 -17.48
CA GLN A 100 15.04 11.90 -17.84
C GLN A 100 15.52 12.69 -16.61
N ILE A 101 14.80 12.59 -15.50
CA ILE A 101 15.16 13.22 -14.23
C ILE A 101 16.47 12.64 -13.67
N LEU A 102 16.64 11.32 -13.73
CA LEU A 102 17.84 10.63 -13.24
C LEU A 102 19.08 10.87 -14.11
N THR A 103 18.91 11.09 -15.41
CA THR A 103 20.02 11.33 -16.35
C THR A 103 20.44 12.81 -16.46
N LYS A 104 19.61 13.74 -15.97
CA LYS A 104 19.84 15.19 -16.06
C LYS A 104 20.25 15.82 -14.71
N GLY A 105 20.42 15.02 -13.66
CA GLY A 105 21.01 15.43 -12.38
C GLY A 105 22.44 14.94 -12.25
#